data_AF-A0A4Z1BVB1-F1
#
_entry.id   AF-A0A4Z1BVB1-F1
#
_cell.length_a   1.000
_cell.length_b   1.000
_cell.length_c   1.000
_cell.angle_alpha   90.00
_cell.angle_beta   90.00
_cell.angle_gamma   90.00
#
_symmetry.space_group_name_H-M   'P 1'
#
loop_
_entity.id
_entity.type
_entity.pdbx_description
1 polymer ?
#
loop_
_entity_poly.entity_id
_entity_poly.type
_entity_poly.pdbx_seq_one_letter_code
_entity_poly.pdbx_strand_id
1 'polypeptide(L)'
;MSQPPKAPPPGPRRGHVLLELQDTPRPDSRAPRSETVLDDLLNPADAPEIDASDAPVPQPRTMQMVTRLVGRPPSRLTRLFLNAGAALFVFLLSVMALDFIDGLLTRMPLLGWIAVVLFALFTLAALGMALREWWAWRRIAQIDGLQRQAGAALAADSLDQARAVTDGLVALYARRADMEWQRQRLAERRAETFDAQTLLTLAEAELLAGLDQQARREIEAAARTVAATTALVPLAF
;
A
#
# COMPACT_ATOMS: atom_id res chain seq x y z
N MET A 1 -2.43 21.81 69.47
CA MET A 1 -1.07 21.24 69.68
C MET A 1 -0.95 19.97 68.85
N SER A 2 0.20 19.53 68.31
CA SER A 2 1.45 20.21 67.91
C SER A 2 2.22 19.29 66.94
N GLN A 3 3.07 19.85 66.07
CA GLN A 3 3.91 19.15 65.08
C GLN A 3 5.27 18.66 65.67
N PRO A 4 6.10 17.85 64.96
CA PRO A 4 5.79 16.72 64.05
C PRO A 4 6.74 15.49 64.35
N PRO A 5 7.46 14.77 63.44
CA PRO A 5 7.89 13.37 63.72
C PRO A 5 9.40 13.19 63.99
N LYS A 6 9.79 11.96 64.37
CA LYS A 6 11.17 11.56 64.75
C LYS A 6 11.97 11.02 63.54
N ALA A 7 13.20 11.51 63.34
CA ALA A 7 14.06 11.16 62.21
C ALA A 7 15.00 9.95 62.48
N PRO A 8 15.40 9.17 61.44
CA PRO A 8 16.44 8.13 61.51
C PRO A 8 17.87 8.71 61.35
N PRO A 9 18.91 7.97 61.77
CA PRO A 9 20.31 8.44 61.78
C PRO A 9 21.03 8.39 60.41
N PRO A 10 22.11 9.17 60.21
CA PRO A 10 22.83 9.28 58.94
C PRO A 10 23.81 8.12 58.67
N GLY A 11 23.93 7.73 57.41
CA GLY A 11 24.93 6.77 56.92
C GLY A 11 26.33 7.40 56.67
N PRO A 12 27.40 6.59 56.61
CA PRO A 12 28.78 7.08 56.51
C PRO A 12 29.13 7.62 55.12
N ARG A 13 29.96 8.67 55.10
CA ARG A 13 30.49 9.30 53.88
C ARG A 13 31.63 8.46 53.30
N ARG A 14 31.65 8.26 51.98
CA ARG A 14 32.82 7.66 51.29
C ARG A 14 33.93 8.70 51.17
N GLY A 15 35.16 8.30 51.49
CA GLY A 15 36.34 9.17 51.41
C GLY A 15 36.76 9.43 49.97
N HIS A 16 37.42 10.58 49.75
CA HIS A 16 38.02 10.94 48.47
C HIS A 16 39.34 10.18 48.29
N VAL A 17 39.57 9.57 47.12
CA VAL A 17 40.89 9.06 46.73
C VAL A 17 41.72 10.25 46.25
N LEU A 18 42.99 10.29 46.67
CA LEU A 18 43.87 11.43 46.47
C LEU A 18 44.32 11.54 44.99
N LEU A 19 44.30 12.76 44.45
CA LEU A 19 45.00 13.10 43.22
C LEU A 19 46.45 13.46 43.58
N GLU A 20 47.43 12.69 43.11
CA GLU A 20 48.82 13.14 43.06
C GLU A 20 49.06 13.83 41.71
N LEU A 21 49.10 15.16 41.73
CA LEU A 21 49.48 15.99 40.59
C LEU A 21 51.01 16.07 40.52
N GLN A 22 51.58 15.83 39.35
CA GLN A 22 53.00 16.03 39.10
C GLN A 22 53.15 16.79 37.76
N ASP A 23 53.77 17.95 37.82
CA ASP A 23 53.60 19.00 36.81
C ASP A 23 54.53 18.91 35.58
N THR A 24 53.97 19.45 34.50
CA THR A 24 54.43 19.64 33.11
C THR A 24 55.92 20.03 32.89
N PRO A 25 56.47 19.79 31.67
CA PRO A 25 56.35 20.79 30.60
C PRO A 25 55.97 20.25 29.19
N ARG A 26 55.63 21.20 28.30
CA ARG A 26 55.25 21.11 26.86
C ARG A 26 56.50 21.32 25.94
N PRO A 27 56.41 21.20 24.58
CA PRO A 27 55.36 20.63 23.70
C PRO A 27 55.89 19.74 22.52
N ASP A 28 54.96 19.37 21.62
CA ASP A 28 55.10 19.11 20.17
C ASP A 28 55.55 17.76 19.55
N SER A 29 54.87 17.45 18.44
CA SER A 29 55.24 16.61 17.28
C SER A 29 55.45 15.09 17.42
N ARG A 30 54.35 14.31 17.41
CA ARG A 30 54.30 13.07 16.60
C ARG A 30 52.89 12.51 16.27
N ALA A 31 52.65 12.33 14.96
CA ALA A 31 51.74 11.38 14.29
C ALA A 31 50.21 11.38 14.60
N PRO A 32 49.35 10.99 13.62
CA PRO A 32 47.90 11.05 13.74
C PRO A 32 47.28 9.83 14.45
N ARG A 33 46.03 9.98 14.90
CA ARG A 33 45.20 8.86 15.38
C ARG A 33 44.73 8.02 14.18
N SER A 34 44.78 6.70 14.34
CA SER A 34 44.18 5.75 13.41
C SER A 34 42.66 5.66 13.67
N GLU A 35 41.89 6.47 12.95
CA GLU A 35 40.42 6.57 13.07
C GLU A 35 39.80 6.34 11.67
N THR A 36 40.07 5.16 11.10
CA THR A 36 39.61 4.70 9.78
C THR A 36 39.77 3.17 9.69
N VAL A 37 39.15 2.53 8.68
CA VAL A 37 39.17 1.07 8.42
C VAL A 37 38.33 0.25 9.42
N LEU A 38 37.03 0.58 9.50
CA LEU A 38 36.00 -0.38 9.92
C LEU A 38 34.72 -0.28 9.06
N ASP A 39 34.40 0.91 8.52
CA ASP A 39 33.22 1.12 7.67
C ASP A 39 33.36 0.66 6.19
N ASP A 40 34.54 0.19 5.77
CA ASP A 40 34.91 -0.02 4.35
C ASP A 40 34.89 -1.49 3.91
N LEU A 41 34.09 -2.35 4.57
CA LEU A 41 34.05 -3.81 4.32
C LEU A 41 32.62 -4.40 4.18
N LEU A 42 31.57 -3.57 4.11
CA LEU A 42 30.18 -4.03 3.97
C LEU A 42 29.40 -3.20 2.92
N ASN A 43 29.88 -3.24 1.68
CA ASN A 43 29.14 -2.75 0.52
C ASN A 43 28.06 -3.78 0.08
N PRO A 44 26.76 -3.41 0.00
CA PRO A 44 25.71 -4.33 -0.44
C PRO A 44 25.87 -4.87 -1.88
N ALA A 45 26.69 -4.24 -2.72
CA ALA A 45 26.99 -4.73 -4.08
C ALA A 45 28.06 -5.83 -4.12
N ASP A 46 28.85 -6.00 -3.05
CA ASP A 46 29.88 -7.05 -2.93
C ASP A 46 29.37 -8.28 -2.14
N ALA A 47 28.06 -8.38 -1.95
CA ALA A 47 27.43 -9.59 -1.43
C ALA A 47 27.62 -10.74 -2.43
N PRO A 48 28.10 -11.93 -2.01
CA PRO A 48 28.26 -13.06 -2.91
C PRO A 48 26.90 -13.47 -3.49
N GLU A 49 26.87 -13.84 -4.77
CA GLU A 49 25.66 -14.36 -5.41
C GLU A 49 25.13 -15.55 -4.60
N ILE A 50 23.94 -15.39 -4.03
CA ILE A 50 23.28 -16.46 -3.28
C ILE A 50 22.84 -17.49 -4.31
N ASP A 51 23.58 -18.59 -4.42
CA ASP A 51 23.19 -19.74 -5.23
C ASP A 51 21.98 -20.43 -4.59
N ALA A 52 20.81 -19.85 -4.85
CA ALA A 52 19.52 -20.24 -4.29
C ALA A 52 18.97 -21.54 -4.90
N SER A 53 19.79 -22.27 -5.66
CA SER A 53 19.42 -23.51 -6.36
C SER A 53 19.16 -24.68 -5.41
N ASP A 54 19.96 -24.81 -4.33
CA ASP A 54 19.92 -25.98 -3.42
C ASP A 54 19.53 -25.65 -1.97
N ALA A 55 19.29 -24.37 -1.63
CA ALA A 55 18.74 -24.00 -0.33
C ALA A 55 17.27 -24.47 -0.22
N PRO A 56 16.87 -25.28 0.77
CA PRO A 56 15.49 -25.74 0.90
C PRO A 56 14.56 -24.57 1.28
N VAL A 57 14.01 -23.89 0.26
CA VAL A 57 13.06 -22.77 0.42
C VAL A 57 11.98 -23.19 1.41
N PRO A 58 11.80 -22.48 2.56
CA PRO A 58 10.85 -22.87 3.58
C PRO A 58 9.43 -22.97 3.00
N GLN A 59 9.00 -24.19 2.69
CA GLN A 59 7.75 -24.42 1.97
C GLN A 59 6.61 -23.79 2.77
N PRO A 60 5.84 -22.85 2.21
CA PRO A 60 4.84 -22.09 2.96
C PRO A 60 3.56 -22.92 3.16
N ARG A 61 3.70 -24.07 3.84
CA ARG A 61 2.67 -25.11 4.01
C ARG A 61 1.46 -24.58 4.76
N THR A 62 1.65 -23.66 5.70
CA THR A 62 0.57 -22.88 6.35
C THR A 62 -0.23 -22.06 5.32
N MET A 63 0.44 -21.31 4.45
CA MET A 63 -0.19 -20.52 3.39
C MET A 63 -0.84 -21.41 2.31
N GLN A 64 -0.27 -22.59 2.04
CA GLN A 64 -0.85 -23.62 1.17
C GLN A 64 -2.09 -24.29 1.79
N MET A 65 -2.15 -24.46 3.12
CA MET A 65 -3.36 -24.93 3.80
C MET A 65 -4.47 -23.86 3.76
N VAL A 66 -4.15 -22.60 4.03
CA VAL A 66 -5.11 -21.48 3.93
C VAL A 66 -5.64 -21.34 2.50
N THR A 67 -4.77 -21.34 1.49
CA THR A 67 -5.21 -21.26 0.07
C THR A 67 -5.96 -22.51 -0.40
N ARG A 68 -5.78 -23.69 0.19
CA ARG A 68 -6.62 -24.88 -0.08
C ARG A 68 -8.00 -24.80 0.56
N LEU A 69 -8.16 -24.14 1.70
CA LEU A 69 -9.48 -23.86 2.31
C LEU A 69 -10.21 -22.71 1.59
N VAL A 70 -9.49 -21.65 1.19
CA VAL A 70 -10.06 -20.42 0.61
C VAL A 70 -10.19 -20.48 -0.93
N GLY A 71 -9.39 -21.31 -1.61
CA GLY A 71 -9.26 -21.32 -3.07
C GLY A 71 -10.43 -21.89 -3.88
N ARG A 72 -11.59 -22.15 -3.26
CA ARG A 72 -12.81 -22.56 -3.97
C ARG A 72 -13.77 -21.37 -4.03
N PRO A 73 -14.22 -20.91 -5.22
CA PRO A 73 -15.04 -19.71 -5.34
C PRO A 73 -16.33 -19.84 -4.50
N PRO A 74 -16.74 -18.77 -3.78
CA PRO A 74 -17.87 -18.84 -2.87
C PRO A 74 -19.14 -19.25 -3.62
N SER A 75 -19.84 -20.27 -3.11
CA SER A 75 -21.00 -20.82 -3.80
C SER A 75 -22.10 -19.77 -3.99
N ARG A 76 -22.96 -19.95 -4.99
CA ARG A 76 -24.13 -19.06 -5.23
C ARG A 76 -24.95 -18.87 -3.94
N LEU A 77 -25.11 -19.93 -3.14
CA LEU A 77 -25.80 -19.92 -1.85
C LEU A 77 -25.00 -19.20 -0.76
N THR A 78 -23.68 -19.42 -0.66
CA THR A 78 -22.80 -18.72 0.28
C THR A 78 -22.82 -17.22 0.03
N ARG A 79 -22.75 -16.79 -1.24
CA ARG A 79 -22.83 -15.37 -1.61
C ARG A 79 -24.22 -14.79 -1.34
N LEU A 80 -25.29 -15.55 -1.58
CA LEU A 80 -26.65 -15.12 -1.22
C LEU A 80 -26.80 -14.94 0.29
N PHE A 81 -26.31 -15.89 1.10
CA PHE A 81 -26.33 -15.83 2.56
C PHE A 81 -25.53 -14.63 3.10
N LEU A 82 -24.31 -14.40 2.61
CA LEU A 82 -23.49 -13.25 3.01
C LEU A 82 -24.15 -11.92 2.61
N ASN A 83 -24.68 -11.81 1.39
CA ASN A 83 -25.37 -10.60 0.94
C ASN A 83 -26.66 -10.34 1.75
N ALA A 84 -27.45 -11.38 2.04
CA ALA A 84 -28.67 -11.27 2.85
C ALA A 84 -28.36 -10.94 4.31
N GLY A 85 -27.32 -11.56 4.90
CA GLY A 85 -26.86 -11.25 6.25
C GLY A 85 -26.34 -9.82 6.39
N ALA A 86 -25.55 -9.34 5.41
CA ALA A 86 -25.09 -7.96 5.37
C ALA A 86 -26.26 -6.96 5.21
N ALA A 87 -27.21 -7.24 4.31
CA ALA A 87 -28.40 -6.41 4.13
C ALA A 87 -29.29 -6.37 5.39
N LEU A 88 -29.50 -7.52 6.03
CA LEU A 88 -30.25 -7.62 7.30
C LEU A 88 -29.54 -6.86 8.43
N PHE A 89 -28.21 -6.96 8.54
CA PHE A 89 -27.44 -6.25 9.56
C PHE A 89 -27.49 -4.73 9.36
N VAL A 90 -27.33 -4.25 8.12
CA VAL A 90 -27.49 -2.82 7.78
C VAL A 90 -28.91 -2.33 8.03
N PHE A 91 -29.93 -3.12 7.69
CA PHE A 91 -31.33 -2.81 8.00
C PHE A 91 -31.58 -2.69 9.51
N LEU A 92 -31.09 -3.66 10.29
CA LEU A 92 -31.30 -3.68 11.75
C LEU A 92 -30.57 -2.53 12.46
N LEU A 93 -29.36 -2.19 12.02
CA LEU A 93 -28.64 -0.99 12.46
C LEU A 93 -29.37 0.31 12.06
N SER A 94 -29.96 0.34 10.86
CA SER A 94 -30.72 1.50 10.39
C SER A 94 -31.97 1.74 11.24
N VAL A 95 -32.73 0.68 11.58
CA VAL A 95 -33.88 0.77 12.50
C VAL A 95 -33.43 1.24 13.88
N MET A 96 -32.42 0.57 14.46
CA MET A 96 -31.89 0.94 15.79
C MET A 96 -31.37 2.38 15.86
N ALA A 97 -30.77 2.90 14.78
CA ALA A 97 -30.31 4.29 14.70
C ALA A 97 -31.48 5.29 14.63
N LEU A 98 -32.55 4.96 13.89
CA LEU A 98 -33.75 5.80 13.81
C LEU A 98 -34.52 5.79 15.14
N ASP A 99 -34.69 4.64 15.78
CA ASP A 99 -35.32 4.51 17.10
C ASP A 99 -34.54 5.29 18.18
N PHE A 100 -33.20 5.26 18.11
CA PHE A 100 -32.34 6.06 18.97
C PHE A 100 -32.53 7.56 18.74
N ILE A 101 -32.59 8.01 17.48
CA ILE A 101 -32.80 9.42 17.12
C ILE A 101 -34.19 9.91 17.59
N ASP A 102 -35.25 9.13 17.40
CA ASP A 102 -36.61 9.49 17.82
C ASP A 102 -36.76 9.53 19.35
N GLY A 103 -36.17 8.55 20.05
CA GLY A 103 -36.07 8.55 21.51
C GLY A 103 -35.26 9.74 22.05
N LEU A 104 -34.27 10.22 21.29
CA LEU A 104 -33.47 11.40 21.63
C LEU A 104 -34.21 12.71 21.35
N LEU A 105 -34.92 12.81 20.22
CA LEU A 105 -35.81 13.94 19.90
C LEU A 105 -36.92 14.09 20.96
N THR A 106 -37.52 12.98 21.38
CA THR A 106 -38.61 12.95 22.38
C THR A 106 -38.13 13.39 23.78
N ARG A 107 -36.88 13.08 24.16
CA ARG A 107 -36.35 13.38 25.51
C ARG A 107 -35.56 14.69 25.59
N MET A 108 -34.79 15.00 24.55
CA MET A 108 -33.87 16.14 24.47
C MET A 108 -33.81 16.67 23.03
N PRO A 109 -34.82 17.44 22.56
CA PRO A 109 -34.99 17.81 21.15
C PRO A 109 -33.73 18.39 20.49
N LEU A 110 -32.97 19.23 21.20
CA LEU A 110 -31.72 19.82 20.70
C LEU A 110 -30.65 18.76 20.37
N LEU A 111 -30.53 17.73 21.21
CA LEU A 111 -29.57 16.65 21.02
C LEU A 111 -30.04 15.66 19.94
N GLY A 112 -31.36 15.47 19.81
CA GLY A 112 -31.99 14.77 18.70
C GLY A 112 -31.67 15.41 17.34
N TRP A 113 -31.82 16.73 17.21
CA TRP A 113 -31.46 17.46 15.98
C TRP A 113 -29.96 17.35 15.64
N ILE A 114 -29.08 17.38 16.64
CA ILE A 114 -27.64 17.14 16.44
C ILE A 114 -27.41 15.71 15.89
N ALA A 115 -28.09 14.70 16.45
CA ALA A 115 -27.99 13.32 15.97
C ALA A 115 -28.52 13.15 14.53
N VAL A 116 -29.64 13.81 14.16
CA VAL A 116 -30.16 13.83 12.78
C VAL A 116 -29.12 14.38 11.81
N VAL A 117 -28.50 15.53 12.13
CA VAL A 117 -27.49 16.16 11.26
C VAL A 117 -26.24 15.30 11.12
N LEU A 118 -25.73 14.73 12.22
CA LEU A 118 -24.58 13.83 12.20
C LEU A 118 -24.86 12.54 11.41
N PHE A 119 -26.04 11.94 11.59
CA PHE A 119 -26.43 10.74 10.86
C PHE A 119 -26.58 11.01 9.36
N ALA A 120 -27.27 12.08 8.98
CA ALA A 120 -27.43 12.46 7.57
C ALA A 120 -26.08 12.76 6.88
N LEU A 121 -25.17 13.47 7.56
CA LEU A 121 -23.82 13.74 7.07
C LEU A 121 -23.00 12.44 6.92
N PHE A 122 -23.09 11.54 7.90
CA PHE A 122 -22.43 10.23 7.85
C PHE A 122 -22.97 9.37 6.69
N THR A 123 -24.29 9.28 6.51
CA THR A 123 -24.90 8.54 5.39
C THR A 123 -24.48 9.12 4.04
N LEU A 124 -24.42 10.45 3.90
CA LEU A 124 -24.00 11.11 2.66
C LEU A 124 -22.51 10.85 2.36
N ALA A 125 -21.64 10.92 3.38
CA ALA A 125 -20.22 10.60 3.26
C ALA A 125 -19.97 9.12 2.92
N ALA A 126 -20.70 8.21 3.57
CA ALA A 126 -20.63 6.77 3.30
C ALA A 126 -21.11 6.44 1.87
N LEU A 127 -22.20 7.06 1.41
CA LEU A 127 -22.68 6.93 0.03
C LEU A 127 -21.66 7.49 -0.98
N GLY A 128 -21.06 8.64 -0.70
CA GLY A 128 -19.99 9.21 -1.53
C GLY A 128 -18.77 8.29 -1.63
N MET A 129 -18.35 7.68 -0.51
CA MET A 129 -17.26 6.71 -0.48
C MET A 129 -17.61 5.41 -1.24
N ALA A 130 -18.82 4.88 -1.06
CA ALA A 130 -19.29 3.69 -1.77
C ALA A 130 -19.37 3.91 -3.30
N LEU A 131 -19.84 5.09 -3.73
CA LEU A 131 -19.83 5.49 -5.13
C LEU A 131 -18.39 5.61 -5.67
N ARG A 132 -17.49 6.27 -4.93
CA ARG A 132 -16.07 6.41 -5.29
C ARG A 132 -15.39 5.05 -5.50
N GLU A 133 -15.68 4.09 -4.63
CA GLU A 133 -15.17 2.73 -4.72
C GLU A 133 -15.76 1.95 -5.90
N TRP A 134 -17.06 2.12 -6.17
CA TRP A 134 -17.71 1.54 -7.36
C TRP A 134 -17.10 2.04 -8.69
N TRP A 135 -16.68 3.31 -8.76
CA TRP A 135 -15.90 3.83 -9.90
C TRP A 135 -14.54 3.11 -10.05
N ALA A 136 -13.86 2.79 -8.95
CA ALA A 136 -12.60 2.05 -8.99
C ALA A 136 -12.80 0.60 -9.47
N TRP A 137 -13.81 -0.10 -8.97
CA TRP A 137 -14.09 -1.49 -9.38
C TRP A 137 -14.52 -1.58 -10.85
N ARG A 138 -15.30 -0.60 -11.34
CA ARG A 138 -15.64 -0.50 -12.77
C ARG A 138 -14.40 -0.35 -13.66
N ARG A 139 -13.37 0.37 -13.21
CA ARG A 139 -12.11 0.53 -13.95
C ARG A 139 -11.36 -0.80 -14.10
N ILE A 140 -11.32 -1.62 -13.05
CA ILE A 140 -10.69 -2.95 -13.08
C ILE A 140 -11.45 -3.86 -14.07
N ALA A 141 -12.78 -3.97 -13.92
CA ALA A 141 -13.60 -4.80 -14.79
C ALA A 141 -13.58 -4.35 -16.27
N GLN A 142 -13.29 -3.07 -16.54
CA GLN A 142 -13.06 -2.55 -17.90
C GLN A 142 -11.72 -3.06 -18.47
N ILE A 143 -10.64 -3.04 -17.70
CA ILE A 143 -9.33 -3.58 -18.10
C ILE A 143 -9.43 -5.08 -18.39
N ASP A 144 -10.10 -5.86 -17.52
CA ASP A 144 -10.39 -7.29 -17.73
C ASP A 144 -11.23 -7.54 -18.99
N GLY A 145 -12.02 -6.55 -19.43
CA GLY A 145 -12.75 -6.56 -20.70
C GLY A 145 -11.81 -6.40 -21.89
N LEU A 146 -11.03 -5.32 -21.89
CA LEU A 146 -10.09 -4.97 -22.96
C LEU A 146 -9.03 -6.05 -23.18
N GLN A 147 -8.46 -6.62 -22.11
CA GLN A 147 -7.43 -7.68 -22.23
C GLN A 147 -7.97 -8.92 -22.96
N ARG A 148 -9.22 -9.32 -22.67
CA ARG A 148 -9.86 -10.45 -23.37
C ARG A 148 -10.24 -10.10 -24.81
N GLN A 149 -10.63 -8.85 -25.07
CA GLN A 149 -10.88 -8.36 -26.44
C GLN A 149 -9.59 -8.31 -27.26
N ALA A 150 -8.45 -7.91 -26.67
CA ALA A 150 -7.14 -7.93 -27.33
C ALA A 150 -6.74 -9.36 -27.72
N GLY A 151 -6.84 -10.31 -26.78
CA GLY A 151 -6.58 -11.73 -27.07
C GLY A 151 -7.49 -12.32 -28.15
N ALA A 152 -8.76 -11.92 -28.18
CA ALA A 152 -9.70 -12.31 -29.23
C ALA A 152 -9.37 -11.67 -30.60
N ALA A 153 -8.99 -10.39 -30.61
CA ALA A 153 -8.59 -9.68 -31.83
C ALA A 153 -7.36 -10.31 -32.50
N LEU A 154 -6.36 -10.71 -31.70
CA LEU A 154 -5.17 -11.42 -32.17
C LEU A 154 -5.49 -12.85 -32.64
N ALA A 155 -6.32 -13.60 -31.89
CA ALA A 155 -6.72 -14.96 -32.27
C ALA A 155 -7.61 -15.01 -33.53
N ALA A 156 -8.22 -13.89 -33.91
CA ALA A 156 -9.08 -13.74 -35.08
C ALA A 156 -8.45 -12.88 -36.20
N ASP A 157 -7.18 -12.46 -36.06
CA ASP A 157 -6.44 -11.57 -36.96
C ASP A 157 -7.25 -10.34 -37.43
N SER A 158 -7.96 -9.71 -36.49
CA SER A 158 -9.08 -8.82 -36.80
C SER A 158 -8.77 -7.36 -36.48
N LEU A 159 -8.37 -6.61 -37.51
CA LEU A 159 -7.99 -5.19 -37.40
C LEU A 159 -9.09 -4.32 -36.78
N ASP A 160 -10.36 -4.58 -37.06
CA ASP A 160 -11.48 -3.82 -36.46
C ASP A 160 -11.72 -4.14 -34.98
N GLN A 161 -11.43 -5.37 -34.55
CA GLN A 161 -11.42 -5.70 -33.12
C GLN A 161 -10.21 -5.04 -32.41
N ALA A 162 -9.04 -5.02 -33.07
CA ALA A 162 -7.87 -4.32 -32.56
C ALA A 162 -8.14 -2.80 -32.42
N ARG A 163 -8.75 -2.16 -33.43
CA ARG A 163 -9.20 -0.76 -33.37
C ARG A 163 -10.13 -0.50 -32.18
N ALA A 164 -11.13 -1.37 -31.96
CA ALA A 164 -12.06 -1.23 -30.84
C ALA A 164 -11.35 -1.34 -29.46
N VAL A 165 -10.33 -2.18 -29.34
CA VAL A 165 -9.47 -2.27 -28.15
C VAL A 165 -8.64 -1.00 -27.98
N THR A 166 -8.00 -0.51 -29.04
CA THR A 166 -7.18 0.72 -29.02
C THR A 166 -8.01 1.95 -28.65
N ASP A 167 -9.18 2.14 -29.25
CA ASP A 167 -10.09 3.23 -28.89
C ASP A 167 -10.62 3.08 -27.45
N GLY A 168 -10.81 1.84 -26.98
CA GLY A 168 -11.11 1.51 -25.58
C GLY A 168 -10.00 1.91 -24.60
N LEU A 169 -8.72 1.69 -24.95
CA LEU A 169 -7.56 2.13 -24.17
C LEU A 169 -7.50 3.66 -24.12
N VAL A 170 -7.66 4.32 -25.27
CA VAL A 170 -7.68 5.79 -25.36
C VAL A 170 -8.81 6.36 -24.48
N ALA A 171 -10.00 5.75 -24.48
CA ALA A 171 -11.13 6.17 -23.64
C ALA A 171 -10.89 5.91 -22.13
N LEU A 172 -10.28 4.78 -21.76
CA LEU A 172 -9.90 4.47 -20.37
C LEU A 172 -8.95 5.52 -19.78
N TYR A 173 -8.05 6.06 -20.63
CA TYR A 173 -7.02 7.01 -20.23
C TYR A 173 -7.35 8.49 -20.53
N ALA A 174 -8.44 8.79 -21.24
CA ALA A 174 -8.84 10.14 -21.65
C ALA A 174 -9.02 11.16 -20.49
N ARG A 175 -9.18 10.70 -19.24
CA ARG A 175 -9.28 11.57 -18.06
C ARG A 175 -7.93 12.00 -17.45
N ARG A 176 -6.79 11.54 -17.98
CA ARG A 176 -5.44 11.89 -17.48
C ARG A 176 -4.75 12.85 -18.44
N ALA A 177 -4.61 14.12 -18.05
CA ALA A 177 -3.97 15.17 -18.86
C ALA A 177 -2.52 14.84 -19.23
N ASP A 178 -1.78 14.16 -18.35
CA ASP A 178 -0.40 13.69 -18.53
C ASP A 178 -0.20 12.75 -19.75
N MET A 179 -1.30 12.30 -20.38
CA MET A 179 -1.33 11.34 -21.48
C MET A 179 -1.74 11.94 -22.83
N GLU A 180 -1.99 13.26 -22.93
CA GLU A 180 -2.52 13.84 -24.17
C GLU A 180 -1.56 13.68 -25.36
N TRP A 181 -0.24 13.85 -25.16
CA TRP A 181 0.77 13.65 -26.23
C TRP A 181 0.93 12.19 -26.66
N GLN A 182 0.78 11.24 -25.73
CA GLN A 182 0.82 9.81 -25.98
C GLN A 182 -0.41 9.39 -26.79
N ARG A 183 -1.59 9.86 -26.37
CA ARG A 183 -2.86 9.68 -27.09
C ARG A 183 -2.83 10.34 -28.47
N GLN A 184 -2.22 11.51 -28.61
CA GLN A 184 -2.06 12.20 -29.90
C GLN A 184 -1.11 11.44 -30.84
N ARG A 185 0.08 11.02 -30.38
CA ARG A 185 1.02 10.23 -31.19
C ARG A 185 0.43 8.90 -31.67
N LEU A 186 -0.31 8.23 -30.80
CA LEU A 186 -1.05 7.03 -31.18
C LEU A 186 -2.14 7.35 -32.22
N ALA A 187 -2.86 8.47 -32.08
CA ALA A 187 -3.87 8.91 -33.04
C ALA A 187 -3.29 9.29 -34.41
N GLU A 188 -2.05 9.78 -34.45
CA GLU A 188 -1.27 10.03 -35.66
C GLU A 188 -0.82 8.69 -36.29
N ARG A 189 -0.07 7.86 -35.56
CA ARG A 189 0.56 6.63 -36.08
C ARG A 189 -0.40 5.48 -36.37
N ARG A 190 -1.57 5.40 -35.72
CA ARG A 190 -2.56 4.33 -35.99
C ARG A 190 -3.06 4.32 -37.44
N ALA A 191 -2.96 5.44 -38.16
CA ALA A 191 -3.34 5.55 -39.56
C ALA A 191 -2.34 4.88 -40.52
N GLU A 192 -1.09 4.68 -40.07
CA GLU A 192 0.00 4.03 -40.81
C GLU A 192 -0.01 2.50 -40.63
N THR A 193 -0.94 1.98 -39.82
CA THR A 193 -0.95 0.58 -39.36
C THR A 193 -2.12 -0.21 -39.95
N PHE A 194 -1.80 -1.35 -40.59
CA PHE A 194 -2.75 -2.17 -41.36
C PHE A 194 -2.96 -3.59 -40.81
N ASP A 195 -2.33 -3.92 -39.69
CA ASP A 195 -2.34 -5.25 -39.05
C ASP A 195 -2.77 -5.14 -37.57
N ALA A 196 -3.49 -6.15 -37.08
CA ALA A 196 -4.00 -6.22 -35.72
C ALA A 196 -2.88 -6.32 -34.67
N GLN A 197 -1.84 -7.12 -34.92
CA GLN A 197 -0.70 -7.30 -34.02
C GLN A 197 0.13 -6.01 -33.92
N THR A 198 0.42 -5.37 -35.05
CA THR A 198 1.15 -4.10 -35.13
C THR A 198 0.35 -2.96 -34.48
N LEU A 199 -0.98 -2.91 -34.62
CA LEU A 199 -1.79 -1.85 -34.01
C LEU A 199 -1.84 -1.95 -32.48
N LEU A 200 -1.91 -3.18 -31.94
CA LEU A 200 -1.93 -3.39 -30.49
C LEU A 200 -0.56 -3.16 -29.86
N THR A 201 0.52 -3.61 -30.50
CA THR A 201 1.90 -3.35 -30.03
C THR A 201 2.29 -1.87 -30.11
N LEU A 202 1.82 -1.13 -31.11
CA LEU A 202 1.94 0.33 -31.18
C LEU A 202 1.20 1.02 -30.01
N ALA A 203 -0.01 0.56 -29.69
CA ALA A 203 -0.81 1.12 -28.59
C ALA A 203 -0.18 0.83 -27.21
N GLU A 204 0.40 -0.35 -27.02
CA GLU A 204 1.19 -0.71 -25.83
C GLU A 204 2.43 0.19 -25.68
N ALA A 205 3.20 0.36 -26.76
CA ALA A 205 4.44 1.14 -26.75
C ALA A 205 4.23 2.63 -26.45
N GLU A 206 3.22 3.28 -27.05
CA GLU A 206 2.97 4.72 -26.85
C GLU A 206 2.18 5.01 -25.55
N LEU A 207 1.23 4.16 -25.12
CA LEU A 207 0.39 4.43 -23.93
C LEU A 207 0.89 3.79 -22.62
N LEU A 208 1.40 2.55 -22.67
CA LEU A 208 1.62 1.73 -21.47
C LEU A 208 3.08 1.75 -20.98
N ALA A 209 4.06 1.72 -21.88
CA ALA A 209 5.47 1.63 -21.53
C ALA A 209 5.95 2.70 -20.52
N GLY A 210 5.44 3.93 -20.64
CA GLY A 210 5.74 5.02 -19.69
C GLY A 210 5.10 4.86 -18.31
N LEU A 211 3.99 4.11 -18.21
CA LEU A 211 3.34 3.75 -16.95
C LEU A 211 4.05 2.60 -16.27
N ASP A 212 4.44 1.58 -17.04
CA ASP A 212 5.14 0.42 -16.51
C ASP A 212 6.52 0.82 -15.96
N GLN A 213 7.17 1.82 -16.56
CA GLN A 213 8.38 2.40 -15.99
C GLN A 213 8.12 3.21 -14.70
N GLN A 214 6.97 3.86 -14.55
CA GLN A 214 6.58 4.53 -13.30
C GLN A 214 6.31 3.49 -12.20
N ALA A 215 5.49 2.48 -12.50
CA ALA A 215 5.15 1.40 -11.58
C ALA A 215 6.39 0.59 -11.11
N ARG A 216 7.33 0.30 -12.01
CA ARG A 216 8.61 -0.35 -11.65
C ARG A 216 9.39 0.45 -10.60
N ARG A 217 9.53 1.77 -10.77
CA ARG A 217 10.22 2.65 -9.81
C ARG A 217 9.52 2.69 -8.44
N GLU A 218 8.19 2.68 -8.41
CA GLU A 218 7.42 2.62 -7.16
C GLU A 218 7.62 1.26 -6.44
N ILE A 219 7.62 0.15 -7.20
CA ILE A 219 7.88 -1.20 -6.68
C ILE A 219 9.33 -1.33 -6.17
N GLU A 220 10.32 -0.82 -6.90
CA GLU A 220 11.73 -0.80 -6.50
C GLU A 220 11.94 0.00 -5.21
N ALA A 221 11.27 1.15 -5.07
CA ALA A 221 11.31 1.96 -3.85
C ALA A 221 10.69 1.21 -2.66
N ALA A 222 9.48 0.65 -2.83
CA ALA A 222 8.80 -0.12 -1.79
C ALA A 222 9.59 -1.38 -1.37
N ALA A 223 10.16 -2.11 -2.34
CA ALA A 223 11.00 -3.27 -2.08
C ALA A 223 12.26 -2.89 -1.28
N ARG A 224 12.89 -1.75 -1.59
CA ARG A 224 14.03 -1.23 -0.81
C ARG A 224 13.63 -0.86 0.61
N THR A 225 12.45 -0.27 0.83
CA THR A 225 11.92 0.00 2.18
C THR A 225 11.68 -1.29 2.97
N VAL A 226 11.09 -2.32 2.34
CA VAL A 226 10.85 -3.63 3.00
C VAL A 226 12.17 -4.32 3.33
N ALA A 227 13.14 -4.33 2.41
CA ALA A 227 14.47 -4.89 2.64
C ALA A 227 15.20 -4.19 3.79
N ALA A 228 15.22 -2.85 3.79
CA ALA A 228 15.81 -2.06 4.87
C ALA A 228 15.11 -2.30 6.23
N THR A 229 13.78 -2.42 6.24
CA THR A 229 13.01 -2.74 7.46
C THR A 229 13.35 -4.15 7.97
N THR A 230 13.50 -5.12 7.07
CA THR A 230 13.84 -6.51 7.41
C THR A 230 15.29 -6.64 7.91
N ALA A 231 16.21 -5.83 7.38
CA ALA A 231 17.60 -5.76 7.86
C ALA A 231 17.72 -5.02 9.21
N LEU A 232 16.85 -4.04 9.49
CA LEU A 232 16.89 -3.24 10.72
C LEU A 232 16.11 -3.86 11.89
N VAL A 233 15.14 -4.74 11.62
CA VAL A 233 14.39 -5.48 12.66
C VAL A 233 15.02 -6.86 12.84
N PRO A 234 15.88 -7.08 13.85
CA PRO A 234 16.40 -8.40 14.15
C PRO A 234 15.25 -9.33 14.55
N LEU A 235 15.02 -10.37 13.75
CA LEU A 235 14.00 -11.38 14.01
C LEU A 235 14.43 -12.30 15.15
N ALA A 236 14.16 -11.86 16.38
CA ALA A 236 14.20 -12.72 17.56
C ALA A 236 13.00 -13.69 17.54
N PHE A 237 13.23 -14.85 16.92
CA PHE A 237 12.36 -16.03 16.96
C PHE A 237 13.08 -17.17 17.70
#